data_AF-A0AAJ8M6A6-F1
#
_entry.id   AF-A0AAJ8M6A6-F1
#
_cell.length_a   1.000
_cell.length_b   1.000
_cell.length_c   1.000
_cell.angle_alpha   90.00
_cell.angle_beta   90.00
_cell.angle_gamma   90.00
#
_symmetry.space_group_name_H-M   'P 1'
#
loop_
_entity.id
_entity.type
_entity.pdbx_description
1 polymer ?
#
loop_
_entity_poly.entity_id
_entity_poly.type
_entity_poly.pdbx_seq_one_letter_code
_entity_poly.pdbx_strand_id
1 'polypeptide(L)'
;MTRSGLQQDVINLYRQGVRNAMSKTPESRPNFMLHLRYNFRHPQLRQRDYTAIEHQLRKMSRTLEMLSEPSTQRISISPEWQQWWNEEVRRTKSRDTGGTSQSKTSLDQAPGGGVKAKEQVVKKEQSGGDRDQWGGKLPGHGGT
;
A
#
# COMPACT_ATOMS: atom_id res chain seq x y z
N MET A 1 -10.82 -24.32 5.40
CA MET A 1 -10.23 -23.67 6.59
C MET A 1 -11.26 -22.72 7.16
N THR A 2 -11.66 -22.92 8.41
CA THR A 2 -12.59 -22.03 9.13
C THR A 2 -11.84 -20.76 9.52
N ARG A 3 -12.42 -19.59 9.24
CA ARG A 3 -11.87 -18.30 9.68
C ARG A 3 -12.28 -18.04 11.12
N SER A 4 -11.42 -17.39 11.90
CA SER A 4 -11.82 -16.93 13.24
C SER A 4 -12.86 -15.81 13.13
N GLY A 5 -13.62 -15.56 14.20
CA GLY A 5 -14.60 -14.46 14.24
C GLY A 5 -13.96 -13.12 13.89
N LEU A 6 -12.83 -12.80 14.52
CA LEU A 6 -12.08 -11.57 14.24
C LEU A 6 -11.60 -11.47 12.79
N GLN A 7 -11.13 -12.57 12.19
CA GLN A 7 -10.75 -12.57 10.77
C GLN A 7 -11.97 -12.30 9.88
N GLN A 8 -13.13 -12.86 10.23
CA GLN A 8 -14.36 -12.64 9.49
C GLN A 8 -14.80 -11.18 9.58
N ASP A 9 -14.64 -10.54 10.75
CA ASP A 9 -14.95 -9.13 10.95
C ASP A 9 -14.06 -8.21 10.11
N VAL A 10 -12.74 -8.48 10.08
CA VAL A 10 -11.79 -7.76 9.19
C VAL A 10 -12.24 -7.84 7.73
N ILE A 11 -12.64 -9.03 7.27
CA ILE A 11 -13.07 -9.25 5.88
C ILE A 11 -14.40 -8.55 5.60
N ASN A 12 -15.35 -8.64 6.53
CA ASN A 12 -16.65 -8.00 6.40
C ASN A 12 -16.49 -6.47 6.30
N LEU A 13 -15.64 -5.89 7.14
CA LEU A 13 -15.32 -4.47 7.13
C LEU A 13 -14.67 -4.05 5.81
N TYR A 14 -13.70 -4.82 5.31
CA TYR A 14 -13.08 -4.57 4.01
C TYR A 14 -14.12 -4.57 2.88
N ARG A 15 -15.00 -5.58 2.85
CA ARG A 15 -16.07 -5.70 1.83
C ARG A 15 -17.08 -4.56 1.94
N GLN A 16 -17.38 -4.08 3.14
CA GLN A 16 -18.23 -2.91 3.34
C GLN A 16 -17.58 -1.65 2.79
N GLY A 17 -16.29 -1.43 3.10
CA GLY A 17 -15.52 -0.32 2.55
C GLY A 17 -15.52 -0.32 1.02
N VAL A 18 -15.31 -1.48 0.39
CA VAL A 18 -15.35 -1.61 -1.07
C VAL A 18 -16.74 -1.25 -1.62
N ARG A 19 -17.83 -1.73 -0.98
CA ARG A 19 -19.20 -1.35 -1.39
C ARG A 19 -19.42 0.15 -1.30
N ASN A 20 -18.96 0.79 -0.21
CA ASN A 20 -19.03 2.24 -0.04
C ASN A 20 -18.20 2.99 -1.08
N ALA A 21 -17.03 2.49 -1.46
CA ALA A 21 -16.22 3.10 -2.51
C ALA A 21 -16.90 3.00 -3.88
N MET A 22 -17.59 1.88 -4.16
CA MET A 22 -18.29 1.67 -5.43
C MET A 22 -19.53 2.56 -5.58
N SER A 23 -20.18 2.98 -4.49
CA SER A 23 -21.30 3.93 -4.53
C SER A 23 -20.87 5.38 -4.81
N LYS A 24 -19.58 5.70 -4.72
CA LYS A 24 -19.05 7.03 -5.04
C LYS A 24 -18.91 7.24 -6.55
N THR A 25 -18.74 8.50 -6.94
CA THR A 25 -18.55 8.91 -8.34
C THR A 25 -17.35 8.17 -8.97
N PRO A 26 -17.38 7.89 -10.29
CA PRO A 26 -16.30 7.18 -10.96
C PRO A 26 -14.92 7.81 -10.79
N GLU A 27 -14.87 9.14 -10.71
CA GLU A 27 -13.64 9.92 -10.54
C GLU A 27 -13.05 9.78 -9.12
N SER A 28 -13.90 9.75 -8.09
CA SER A 28 -13.44 9.66 -6.71
C SER A 28 -13.24 8.22 -6.23
N ARG A 29 -13.96 7.26 -6.82
CA ARG A 29 -13.84 5.82 -6.54
C ARG A 29 -12.40 5.29 -6.44
N PRO A 30 -11.47 5.55 -7.38
CA PRO A 30 -10.09 5.06 -7.27
C PRO A 30 -9.40 5.56 -5.99
N ASN A 31 -9.75 6.77 -5.54
CA ASN A 31 -9.15 7.37 -4.35
C ASN A 31 -9.60 6.66 -3.07
N PHE A 32 -10.90 6.39 -2.96
CA PHE A 32 -11.47 5.61 -1.85
C PHE A 32 -10.92 4.19 -1.82
N MET A 33 -10.81 3.55 -3.00
CA MET A 33 -10.26 2.19 -3.11
C MET A 33 -8.79 2.13 -2.71
N LEU A 34 -7.99 3.12 -3.10
CA LEU A 34 -6.58 3.20 -2.71
C LEU A 34 -6.44 3.41 -1.21
N HIS A 35 -7.22 4.32 -0.60
CA HIS A 35 -7.24 4.52 0.85
C HIS A 35 -7.52 3.20 1.59
N LEU A 36 -8.54 2.45 1.17
CA LEU A 36 -8.87 1.14 1.73
C LEU A 36 -7.73 0.13 1.58
N ARG A 37 -7.21 -0.03 0.35
CA ARG A 37 -6.14 -0.99 0.06
C ARG A 37 -4.90 -0.72 0.89
N TYR A 38 -4.51 0.55 1.00
CA TYR A 38 -3.33 0.96 1.74
C TYR A 38 -3.46 0.63 3.24
N ASN A 39 -4.58 1.02 3.87
CA ASN A 39 -4.80 0.82 5.30
C ASN A 39 -4.83 -0.67 5.70
N PHE A 40 -5.45 -1.52 4.88
CA PHE A 40 -5.50 -2.96 5.15
C PHE A 40 -4.19 -3.68 4.82
N ARG A 41 -3.33 -3.12 3.95
CA ARG A 41 -2.06 -3.75 3.55
C ARG A 41 -0.88 -3.36 4.44
N HIS A 42 -0.93 -2.18 5.06
CA HIS A 42 0.10 -1.66 5.97
C HIS A 42 -0.44 -1.42 7.38
N PRO A 43 -1.01 -2.43 8.06
CA PRO A 43 -1.36 -2.28 9.45
C PRO A 43 -0.07 -2.23 10.29
N GLN A 44 0.02 -1.29 11.22
CA GLN A 44 1.09 -1.24 12.23
C GLN A 44 0.77 -2.22 13.38
N LEU A 45 0.38 -3.46 13.05
CA LEU A 45 -0.17 -4.45 13.98
C LEU A 45 0.46 -5.82 13.72
N ARG A 46 0.75 -6.58 14.78
CA ARG A 46 1.13 -7.99 14.66
C ARG A 46 -0.12 -8.86 14.71
N GLN A 47 -0.04 -10.06 14.13
CA GLN A 47 -1.17 -11.01 14.08
C GLN A 47 -1.68 -11.43 15.47
N ARG A 48 -0.86 -11.29 16.52
CA ARG A 48 -1.19 -11.67 17.90
C ARG A 48 -1.81 -10.53 18.71
N ASP A 49 -1.84 -9.31 18.17
CA ASP A 49 -2.26 -8.11 18.90
C ASP A 49 -3.79 -7.92 18.81
N TYR A 50 -4.56 -8.88 19.34
CA TYR A 50 -6.01 -8.94 19.16
C TYR A 50 -6.73 -7.66 19.58
N THR A 51 -6.37 -7.08 20.72
CA THR A 51 -6.96 -5.84 21.24
C THR A 51 -6.68 -4.64 20.33
N ALA A 52 -5.48 -4.56 19.76
CA ALA A 52 -5.09 -3.51 18.84
C ALA A 52 -5.79 -3.66 17.48
N ILE A 53 -5.98 -4.90 17.01
CA ILE A 53 -6.78 -5.21 15.81
C ILE A 53 -8.24 -4.76 16.03
N GLU A 54 -8.85 -5.11 17.15
CA GLU A 54 -10.22 -4.68 17.48
C GLU A 54 -10.36 -3.16 17.58
N HIS A 55 -9.39 -2.49 18.20
CA HIS A 55 -9.36 -1.03 18.25
C HIS A 55 -9.28 -0.43 16.85
N GLN A 56 -8.42 -0.98 15.99
CA GLN A 56 -8.29 -0.53 14.61
C GLN A 56 -9.56 -0.80 13.79
N LEU A 57 -10.23 -1.93 13.99
CA LEU A 57 -11.53 -2.23 13.37
C LEU A 57 -12.60 -1.21 13.78
N ARG A 58 -12.70 -0.88 15.07
CA ARG A 58 -13.63 0.15 15.56
C ARG A 58 -13.34 1.51 14.95
N LYS A 59 -12.07 1.92 14.90
CA LYS A 59 -11.63 3.18 14.29
C LYS A 59 -12.01 3.23 12.81
N MET A 60 -11.70 2.17 12.06
CA MET A 60 -11.99 2.09 10.63
C MET A 60 -13.50 2.03 10.35
N SER A 61 -14.29 1.33 11.17
CA SER A 61 -15.76 1.32 11.06
C SER A 61 -16.32 2.74 11.12
N ARG A 62 -15.91 3.52 12.12
CA ARG A 62 -16.32 4.93 12.25
C ARG A 62 -15.88 5.78 11.06
N THR A 63 -14.66 5.54 10.55
CA THR A 63 -14.18 6.22 9.34
C THR A 63 -15.05 5.87 8.13
N LEU A 64 -15.45 4.60 7.97
CA LEU A 64 -16.30 4.17 6.86
C LEU A 64 -17.74 4.66 6.96
N GLU A 65 -18.28 4.80 8.17
CA GLU A 65 -19.60 5.40 8.41
C GLU A 65 -19.61 6.85 7.94
N MET A 66 -18.66 7.67 8.37
CA MET A 66 -18.50 9.06 7.91
C MET A 66 -18.28 9.12 6.39
N LEU A 67 -17.39 8.29 5.85
CA LEU A 67 -17.12 8.25 4.41
C LEU A 67 -18.32 7.73 3.59
N SER A 68 -19.26 7.01 4.22
CA SER A 68 -20.45 6.51 3.53
C SER A 68 -21.46 7.61 3.25
N GLU A 69 -21.43 8.70 4.02
CA GLU A 69 -22.35 9.82 3.86
C GLU A 69 -22.31 10.39 2.43
N PRO A 70 -23.46 10.76 1.84
CA PRO A 70 -23.53 11.28 0.48
C PRO A 70 -22.86 12.66 0.33
N SER A 71 -22.74 13.41 1.43
CA SER A 71 -22.01 14.67 1.53
C SER A 71 -20.51 14.51 1.22
N THR A 72 -19.93 13.37 1.60
CA THR A 72 -18.50 13.09 1.40
C THR A 72 -18.27 12.48 0.03
N GLN A 73 -17.99 13.34 -0.96
CA GLN A 73 -17.80 12.92 -2.35
C GLN A 73 -16.34 12.64 -2.70
N ARG A 74 -15.38 13.35 -2.09
CA ARG A 74 -13.96 13.30 -2.45
C ARG A 74 -13.06 13.08 -1.23
N ILE A 75 -12.03 12.24 -1.40
CA ILE A 75 -10.93 12.08 -0.45
C ILE A 75 -9.64 12.55 -1.11
N SER A 76 -8.83 13.30 -0.37
CA SER A 76 -7.44 13.60 -0.76
C SER A 76 -6.55 12.42 -0.40
N ILE A 77 -5.76 11.95 -1.36
CA ILE A 77 -4.78 10.90 -1.13
C ILE A 77 -3.40 11.52 -1.01
N SER A 78 -2.64 11.05 -0.02
CA SER A 78 -1.26 11.46 0.15
C SER A 78 -0.34 10.85 -0.92
N PRO A 79 0.71 11.58 -1.37
CA PRO A 79 1.59 11.12 -2.46
C PRO A 79 2.22 9.74 -2.22
N GLU A 80 2.51 9.36 -0.96
CA GLU A 80 3.10 8.06 -0.66
C GLU A 80 2.17 6.89 -1.00
N TRP A 81 0.86 7.04 -0.85
CA TRP A 81 -0.10 5.96 -1.22
C TRP A 81 -0.14 5.79 -2.73
N GLN A 82 -0.05 6.89 -3.48
CA GLN A 82 -0.02 6.84 -4.96
C GLN A 82 1.26 6.16 -5.46
N GLN A 83 2.42 6.53 -4.89
CA GLN A 83 3.69 5.92 -5.23
C GLN A 83 3.68 4.42 -4.92
N TRP A 84 3.16 4.02 -3.75
CA TRP A 84 2.99 2.61 -3.40
C TRP A 84 2.12 1.87 -4.41
N TRP A 85 0.97 2.44 -4.79
CA TRP A 85 0.07 1.79 -5.75
C TRP A 85 0.69 1.67 -7.14
N ASN A 86 1.41 2.69 -7.61
CA ASN A 86 2.11 2.67 -8.89
C ASN A 86 3.18 1.59 -8.93
N GLU A 87 3.96 1.43 -7.84
CA GLU A 87 4.96 0.38 -7.74
C GLU A 87 4.32 -1.01 -7.66
N GLU A 88 3.21 -1.16 -6.94
CA GLU A 88 2.44 -2.40 -6.88
C GLU A 88 1.94 -2.82 -8.28
N VAL A 89 1.38 -1.89 -9.05
CA VAL A 89 0.92 -2.11 -10.43
C VAL A 89 2.08 -2.42 -11.37
N ARG A 90 3.22 -1.75 -11.20
CA ARG A 90 4.44 -2.06 -11.97
C ARG A 90 4.90 -3.49 -11.70
N ARG A 91 4.94 -3.89 -10.42
CA ARG A 91 5.36 -5.22 -10.00
C ARG A 91 4.47 -6.32 -10.55
N THR A 92 3.15 -6.12 -10.55
CA THR A 92 2.22 -7.11 -11.13
C THR A 92 2.39 -7.22 -12.64
N LYS A 93 2.59 -6.10 -13.35
CA LYS A 93 2.82 -6.10 -14.80
C LYS A 93 4.12 -6.82 -15.19
N SER A 94 5.21 -6.61 -14.45
CA SER A 94 6.47 -7.32 -14.70
C SER A 94 6.37 -8.83 -14.48
N ARG A 95 5.53 -9.28 -13.54
CA ARG A 95 5.28 -10.70 -13.29
C ARG A 95 4.56 -11.38 -14.45
N ASP A 96 3.63 -10.68 -15.08
CA ASP A 96 2.86 -11.19 -16.22
C ASP A 96 3.72 -11.37 -17.47
N THR A 97 4.63 -10.42 -17.72
CA THR A 97 5.56 -10.48 -18.88
C THR A 97 6.66 -11.54 -18.76
N GLY A 98 6.92 -12.05 -17.56
CA GLY A 98 7.96 -13.08 -17.31
C GLY A 98 7.53 -14.51 -17.62
N GLY A 99 6.26 -14.75 -17.97
CA GLY A 99 5.71 -16.08 -18.24
C GLY A 99 5.97 -16.64 -19.66
N THR A 100 6.52 -15.84 -20.58
CA THR A 100 6.75 -16.26 -21.97
C THR A 100 8.23 -16.17 -22.32
N SER A 101 9.03 -17.14 -21.86
CA SER A 101 10.35 -17.44 -22.44
C SER A 101 10.92 -18.74 -21.89
N GLN A 102 10.60 -19.88 -22.52
CA GLN A 102 11.57 -20.95 -22.78
C GLN A 102 11.08 -21.81 -23.95
N SER A 103 11.57 -21.53 -25.16
CA SER A 103 12.02 -22.53 -26.15
C SER A 103 12.24 -21.86 -27.52
N LYS A 104 13.48 -21.45 -27.79
CA LYS A 104 14.09 -21.65 -29.12
C LYS A 104 15.60 -21.70 -28.97
N THR A 105 16.12 -22.89 -29.20
CA THR A 105 17.52 -23.23 -29.46
C THR A 105 17.88 -22.78 -30.88
N SER A 106 19.00 -22.08 -31.04
CA SER A 106 19.87 -22.04 -32.25
C SER A 106 21.05 -21.13 -31.87
N LEU A 107 22.27 -21.61 -31.59
CA LEU A 107 23.25 -22.21 -32.51
C LEU A 107 23.45 -21.37 -33.78
N ASP A 108 24.41 -20.43 -33.75
CA ASP A 108 25.60 -20.44 -34.62
C ASP A 108 26.66 -19.38 -34.21
N GLN A 109 27.83 -19.47 -34.83
CA GLN A 109 29.19 -19.18 -34.36
C GLN A 109 29.68 -17.72 -34.52
N ALA A 110 30.73 -17.37 -33.75
CA ALA A 110 31.52 -16.12 -33.58
C ALA A 110 32.22 -15.52 -34.85
N PRO A 111 33.18 -14.55 -34.76
CA PRO A 111 33.39 -13.37 -33.89
C PRO A 111 33.65 -12.06 -34.70
N GLY A 112 33.62 -10.88 -34.06
CA GLY A 112 34.21 -9.68 -34.69
C GLY A 112 34.02 -8.34 -33.97
N GLY A 113 35.07 -7.90 -33.26
CA GLY A 113 35.59 -6.52 -33.30
C GLY A 113 34.81 -5.37 -32.66
N GLY A 114 35.38 -4.79 -31.59
CA GLY A 114 35.54 -3.32 -31.55
C GLY A 114 34.87 -2.53 -30.42
N VAL A 115 35.58 -2.44 -29.29
CA VAL A 115 35.86 -1.24 -28.44
C VAL A 115 34.70 -0.28 -28.05
N LYS A 116 34.25 -0.35 -26.78
CA LYS A 116 34.64 0.48 -25.60
C LYS A 116 33.72 1.67 -25.32
N ALA A 117 33.01 1.61 -24.18
CA ALA A 117 32.73 2.79 -23.37
C ALA A 117 32.46 2.42 -21.88
N LYS A 118 33.53 2.47 -21.09
CA LYS A 118 33.66 3.03 -19.73
C LYS A 118 32.49 2.88 -18.74
N GLU A 119 32.66 1.87 -17.89
CA GLU A 119 32.31 1.84 -16.47
C GLU A 119 32.83 3.08 -15.73
N GLN A 120 32.02 3.67 -14.84
CA GLN A 120 32.49 4.11 -13.51
C GLN A 120 31.36 4.07 -12.48
N VAL A 121 31.68 3.33 -11.43
CA VAL A 121 31.04 3.08 -10.15
C VAL A 121 30.91 4.37 -9.33
N VAL A 122 29.74 4.62 -8.73
CA VAL A 122 29.63 5.48 -7.55
C VAL A 122 28.91 4.72 -6.44
N LYS A 123 29.60 4.69 -5.29
CA LYS A 123 29.32 3.95 -4.07
C LYS A 123 28.07 4.43 -3.36
N LYS A 124 27.43 3.45 -2.72
CA LYS A 124 26.41 3.54 -1.68
C LYS A 124 27.05 3.98 -0.36
N GLU A 125 26.50 5.00 0.30
CA GLU A 125 26.58 5.14 1.76
C GLU A 125 25.24 5.59 2.34
N GLN A 126 24.91 4.95 3.46
CA GLN A 126 23.72 5.13 4.29
C GLN A 126 24.00 6.24 5.31
N SER A 127 22.98 7.03 5.66
CA SER A 127 22.59 7.32 7.06
C SER A 127 21.61 8.51 7.11
N GLY A 128 20.72 8.49 8.12
CA GLY A 128 19.85 9.62 8.45
C GLY A 128 18.35 9.34 8.33
N GLY A 129 17.87 8.21 8.86
CA GLY A 129 16.47 8.08 9.23
C GLY A 129 16.24 8.84 10.53
N ASP A 130 15.60 10.01 10.45
CA ASP A 130 15.12 10.74 11.62
C ASP A 130 13.89 11.57 11.23
N ARG A 131 12.96 11.67 12.19
CA ARG A 131 11.80 12.56 12.29
C ARG A 131 10.43 12.03 11.88
N ASP A 132 9.87 11.25 12.80
CA ASP A 132 8.70 11.69 13.59
C ASP A 132 7.65 12.51 12.84
N GLN A 133 6.61 11.84 12.36
CA GLN A 133 5.29 12.45 12.28
C GLN A 133 4.29 11.44 12.84
N TRP A 134 3.52 11.89 13.83
CA TRP A 134 2.49 11.17 14.61
C TRP A 134 2.84 10.69 16.03
N GLY A 135 3.87 11.29 16.65
CA GLY A 135 3.93 11.44 18.12
C GLY A 135 3.51 12.87 18.51
N GLY A 136 2.28 13.05 18.97
CA GLY A 136 1.82 14.36 19.45
C GLY A 136 2.62 14.81 20.67
N LYS A 137 3.23 16.00 20.62
CA LYS A 137 3.67 16.71 21.82
C LYS A 137 2.42 17.22 22.54
N LEU A 138 2.07 16.52 23.63
CA LEU A 138 1.13 17.01 24.64
C LEU A 138 1.77 18.22 25.33
N PRO A 139 1.08 19.37 25.46
CA PRO A 139 1.53 20.45 26.34
C PRO A 139 1.39 19.97 27.79
N GLY A 140 2.53 19.76 28.45
CA GLY A 140 2.58 19.50 29.89
C GLY A 140 2.25 20.79 30.64
N HIS A 141 1.17 20.74 31.43
CA HIS A 141 0.85 21.74 32.44
C HIS A 141 1.47 21.29 33.78
N GLY A 142 2.22 22.19 34.42
CA GLY A 142 2.76 22.05 35.77
C GLY A 142 3.96 22.99 35.90
N GLY A 143 3.97 24.06 36.70
CA GLY A 143 3.29 24.27 37.97
C GLY A 143 4.32 24.11 39.09
N THR A 144 5.07 25.19 39.33
CA THR A 144 5.69 25.60 40.62
C THR A 144 6.03 27.07 40.52
#